data_AF-A0A427TKB9-F1
#
_entry.id   AF-A0A427TKB9-F1
#
_cell.length_a   1.000
_cell.length_b   1.000
_cell.length_c   1.000
_cell.angle_alpha   90.00
_cell.angle_beta   90.00
_cell.angle_gamma   90.00
#
_symmetry.space_group_name_H-M   'P 1'
#
loop_
_entity.id
_entity.type
_entity.pdbx_description
1 polymer ?
#
loop_
_entity_poly.entity_id
_entity_poly.type
_entity_poly.pdbx_seq_one_letter_code
_entity_poly.pdbx_strand_id
1 'polypeptide(L)'
;MGQQLKDGLGQAWNLVATFVPKLVGFLIILLIGWLIAKAVSKALGLVLGKVGFGKLVEKTGLSGNIGSQKIDAAGILVKLVYYFILLIALQLAFGVFGPTNPVSQLLNDI
;
A
#
# COMPACT_ATOMS: atom_id res chain seq x y z
N MET A 1 -41.33 -18.08 7.65
CA MET A 1 -40.63 -17.21 6.69
C MET A 1 -40.36 -15.81 7.25
N GLY A 2 -41.34 -15.11 7.87
CA GLY A 2 -41.11 -13.77 8.43
C GLY A 2 -40.07 -13.67 9.56
N GLN A 3 -39.95 -14.71 10.40
CA GLN A 3 -38.97 -14.74 11.50
C GLN A 3 -37.53 -14.84 10.97
N GLN A 4 -37.28 -15.76 10.03
CA GLN A 4 -35.97 -15.94 9.38
C GLN A 4 -35.47 -14.67 8.65
N LEU A 5 -36.39 -13.90 8.07
CA LEU A 5 -36.05 -12.60 7.45
C LEU A 5 -35.65 -11.56 8.51
N LYS A 6 -36.38 -11.47 9.63
CA LYS A 6 -36.03 -10.56 10.73
C LYS A 6 -34.68 -10.93 11.34
N ASP A 7 -34.42 -12.22 11.52
CA ASP A 7 -33.17 -12.72 12.06
C ASP A 7 -31.99 -12.44 11.10
N GLY A 8 -32.18 -12.65 9.80
CA GLY A 8 -31.18 -12.34 8.77
C GLY A 8 -30.86 -10.85 8.67
N LEU A 9 -31.87 -9.97 8.77
CA LEU A 9 -31.69 -8.52 8.78
C LEU A 9 -30.99 -8.02 10.05
N GLY A 10 -31.31 -8.61 11.21
CA GLY A 10 -30.62 -8.30 12.47
C GLY A 10 -29.14 -8.68 12.44
N GLN A 11 -28.81 -9.83 11.85
CA GLN A 11 -27.42 -10.26 11.66
C GLN A 11 -26.67 -9.35 10.69
N ALA A 12 -27.28 -8.98 9.55
CA ALA A 12 -26.69 -8.04 8.60
C ALA A 12 -26.41 -6.68 9.24
N TRP A 13 -27.33 -6.17 10.07
CA TRP A 13 -27.14 -4.92 10.81
C TRP A 13 -25.94 -4.99 11.77
N ASN A 14 -25.79 -6.10 12.49
CA ASN A 14 -24.68 -6.30 13.42
C ASN A 14 -23.32 -6.39 12.70
N LEU A 15 -23.28 -7.02 11.51
CA LEU A 15 -22.09 -7.06 10.67
C LEU A 15 -21.68 -5.64 10.22
N VAL A 16 -22.63 -4.82 9.79
CA VAL A 16 -22.35 -3.42 9.40
C VAL A 16 -21.87 -2.61 10.59
N ALA A 17 -22.54 -2.71 11.74
CA ALA A 17 -22.20 -1.97 12.96
C ALA A 17 -20.78 -2.29 13.47
N THR A 18 -20.29 -3.51 13.23
CA THR A 18 -18.93 -3.94 13.65
C THR A 18 -17.87 -3.74 12.57
N PHE A 19 -18.24 -3.75 11.28
CA PHE A 19 -17.33 -3.57 10.14
C PHE A 19 -17.02 -2.10 9.85
N VAL A 20 -18.02 -1.22 9.91
CA VAL A 20 -17.86 0.21 9.54
C VAL A 20 -16.77 0.91 10.36
N PRO A 21 -16.70 0.77 11.70
CA PRO A 21 -15.62 1.39 12.48
C PRO A 21 -14.22 0.90 12.08
N LYS A 22 -14.08 -0.39 11.75
CA LYS A 22 -12.81 -0.98 11.30
C LYS A 22 -12.42 -0.46 9.90
N LEU A 23 -13.39 -0.34 9.00
CA LEU A 23 -13.16 0.22 7.67
C LEU A 23 -12.68 1.68 7.76
N VAL A 24 -13.26 2.48 8.66
CA VAL A 24 -12.81 3.86 8.89
C VAL A 24 -11.36 3.87 9.36
N GLY A 25 -10.98 3.03 10.33
CA GLY A 25 -9.59 2.92 10.77
C GLY A 25 -8.64 2.49 9.65
N PHE A 26 -9.02 1.50 8.84
CA PHE A 26 -8.26 1.07 7.66
C PHE A 26 -8.00 2.23 6.70
N LEU A 27 -9.04 3.01 6.37
CA LEU A 27 -8.93 4.15 5.47
C LEU A 27 -8.03 5.25 6.04
N ILE A 28 -8.08 5.50 7.35
CA ILE A 28 -7.19 6.47 8.01
C ILE A 28 -5.73 6.06 7.88
N ILE A 29 -5.40 4.80 8.17
CA ILE A 29 -4.01 4.31 8.07
C ILE A 29 -3.53 4.35 6.62
N LEU A 30 -4.37 3.94 5.67
CA LEU A 30 -4.03 3.96 4.25
C LEU A 30 -3.79 5.40 3.76
N LEU A 31 -4.60 6.36 4.22
CA LEU A 31 -4.43 7.77 3.91
C LEU A 31 -3.11 8.32 4.46
N ILE A 32 -2.77 8.00 5.72
CA ILE A 32 -1.48 8.40 6.32
C ILE A 32 -0.31 7.77 5.56
N GLY A 33 -0.36 6.46 5.29
CA GLY A 33 0.68 5.75 4.57
C GLY A 33 0.89 6.27 3.15
N TRP A 34 -0.19 6.64 2.46
CA TRP A 34 -0.11 7.27 1.14
C TRP A 34 0.58 8.63 1.19
N LEU A 35 0.28 9.47 2.20
CA LEU A 35 0.95 10.75 2.39
C LEU A 35 2.46 10.56 2.64
N ILE A 36 2.83 9.60 3.50
CA ILE A 36 4.23 9.27 3.78
C ILE A 36 4.93 8.77 2.51
N ALA A 37 4.34 7.82 1.79
CA ALA A 37 4.89 7.30 0.54
C ALA A 37 5.15 8.43 -0.47
N LYS A 38 4.18 9.33 -0.65
CA LYS A 38 4.31 10.47 -1.56
C LYS A 38 5.43 11.43 -1.14
N ALA A 39 5.55 11.71 0.17
CA ALA A 39 6.61 12.57 0.70
C ALA A 39 8.00 11.95 0.47
N VAL A 40 8.17 10.67 0.82
CA VAL A 40 9.44 9.95 0.67
C VAL A 40 9.83 9.81 -0.80
N SER A 41 8.92 9.44 -1.68
CA SER A 41 9.21 9.33 -3.12
C SER A 41 9.62 10.66 -3.73
N LYS A 42 9.01 11.77 -3.30
CA LYS A 42 9.40 13.11 -3.75
C LYS A 42 10.80 13.48 -3.26
N ALA A 43 11.10 13.23 -1.98
CA ALA A 43 12.43 13.46 -1.42
C ALA A 43 13.49 12.61 -2.13
N LEU A 44 13.20 11.33 -2.37
CA LEU A 44 14.08 10.41 -3.06
C LEU A 44 14.36 10.86 -4.50
N GLY A 45 13.33 11.26 -5.25
CA GLY A 45 13.49 11.80 -6.60
C GLY A 45 14.39 13.05 -6.65
N LEU A 46 14.26 13.95 -5.67
CA LEU A 46 15.13 15.12 -5.55
C LEU A 46 16.59 14.73 -5.24
N VAL A 47 16.81 13.74 -4.38
CA VAL A 47 18.15 13.25 -4.02
C VAL A 47 18.81 12.57 -5.22
N LEU A 48 18.13 11.64 -5.89
CA LEU A 48 18.66 10.98 -7.09
C LEU A 48 18.97 11.98 -8.21
N GLY A 49 18.15 13.02 -8.37
CA GLY A 49 18.41 14.11 -9.31
C GLY A 49 19.65 14.93 -8.94
N LYS A 50 19.84 15.24 -7.66
CA LYS A 50 20.98 16.04 -7.16
C LYS A 50 22.30 15.28 -7.18
N VAL A 51 22.31 13.98 -6.87
CA VAL A 51 23.53 13.14 -6.83
C VAL A 51 24.08 12.88 -8.24
N GLY A 52 23.37 13.31 -9.29
CA GLY A 52 23.80 13.10 -10.67
C GLY A 52 23.65 11.64 -11.10
N PHE A 53 22.75 10.89 -10.45
CA PHE A 53 22.48 9.48 -10.77
C PHE A 53 22.11 9.32 -12.25
N GLY A 54 21.42 10.31 -12.83
CA GLY A 54 21.17 10.36 -14.28
C GLY A 54 22.43 10.29 -15.14
N LYS A 55 23.52 10.98 -14.73
CA LYS A 55 24.81 10.98 -15.46
C LYS A 55 25.60 9.68 -15.25
N LEU A 56 25.47 9.05 -14.08
CA LEU A 56 26.07 7.74 -13.80
C LEU A 56 25.36 6.61 -14.54
N VAL A 57 24.02 6.65 -14.60
CA VAL A 57 23.21 5.66 -15.33
C VAL A 57 23.42 5.78 -16.85
N GLU A 58 23.56 6.99 -17.40
CA GLU A 58 23.98 7.21 -18.80
C GLU A 58 25.33 6.55 -19.11
N LYS A 59 26.31 6.65 -18.21
CA LYS A 59 27.63 6.02 -18.39
C LYS A 59 27.61 4.49 -18.30
N THR A 60 26.63 3.91 -17.62
CA THR A 60 26.51 2.44 -17.46
C THR A 60 25.78 1.76 -18.62
N GLY A 61 25.24 2.51 -19.59
CA GLY A 61 24.45 1.96 -20.69
C GLY A 61 23.06 1.44 -20.27
N LEU A 62 22.69 1.51 -18.98
CA LEU A 62 21.35 1.16 -18.49
C LEU A 62 20.29 2.21 -18.87
N SER A 63 20.67 3.46 -19.10
CA SER A 63 19.86 4.41 -19.89
C SER A 63 20.19 4.23 -21.38
N GLY A 64 20.10 3.00 -21.86
CA GLY A 64 20.19 2.69 -23.28
C GLY A 64 18.82 2.89 -23.91
N ASN A 65 18.78 3.58 -25.05
CA ASN A 65 17.60 3.56 -25.93
C ASN A 65 17.33 2.10 -26.34
N ILE A 66 16.39 1.43 -25.67
CA ILE A 66 15.81 0.18 -26.14
C ILE A 66 14.63 0.60 -27.03
N GLY A 67 14.94 0.90 -28.30
CA GLY A 67 14.01 1.56 -29.23
C GLY A 67 13.75 3.03 -28.90
N SER A 68 12.60 3.57 -29.32
CA SER A 68 12.22 5.00 -29.15
C SER A 68 11.89 5.42 -27.71
N GLN A 69 12.01 4.55 -26.71
CA GLN A 69 11.65 4.83 -25.32
C GLN A 69 12.89 4.93 -24.42
N LYS A 70 13.02 6.07 -23.75
CA LYS A 70 14.06 6.31 -22.74
C LYS A 70 13.66 5.64 -21.42
N ILE A 71 14.45 4.68 -20.96
CA ILE A 71 14.26 4.07 -19.63
C ILE A 71 14.88 4.98 -18.57
N ASP A 72 14.04 5.46 -17.65
CA ASP A 72 14.43 6.24 -16.48
C ASP A 72 14.57 5.32 -15.25
N ALA A 73 15.78 4.80 -15.03
CA ALA A 73 16.08 3.91 -13.90
C ALA A 73 15.83 4.58 -12.54
N ALA A 74 16.09 5.89 -12.42
CA ALA A 74 15.83 6.64 -11.20
C ALA A 74 14.32 6.76 -10.94
N GLY A 75 13.53 7.02 -11.99
CA GLY A 75 12.08 7.02 -11.92
C GLY A 75 11.48 5.66 -11.52
N ILE A 76 12.06 4.56 -12.02
CA ILE A 76 11.66 3.21 -11.62
C ILE A 76 11.94 2.97 -10.14
N LEU A 77 13.14 3.34 -9.65
CA LEU A 77 13.48 3.23 -8.22
C LEU A 77 12.55 4.04 -7.32
N VAL A 78 12.23 5.27 -7.70
CA VAL A 78 11.30 6.12 -6.96
C VAL A 78 9.90 5.49 -6.88
N LYS A 79 9.41 4.90 -7.98
CA LYS A 79 8.14 4.16 -8.00
C LYS A 79 8.22 2.89 -7.16
N LEU A 80 9.33 2.17 -7.19
CA LEU A 80 9.50 0.95 -6.41
C LEU A 80 9.44 1.24 -4.91
N VAL A 81 10.12 2.30 -4.45
CA VAL A 81 10.05 2.76 -3.06
C VAL A 81 8.65 3.25 -2.69
N TYR A 82 7.98 3.97 -3.60
CA TYR A 82 6.59 4.41 -3.40
C TYR A 82 5.67 3.21 -3.11
N TYR A 83 5.69 2.20 -3.98
CA TYR A 83 4.86 1.02 -3.84
C TYR A 83 5.27 0.19 -2.62
N PHE A 84 6.55 0.09 -2.30
CA PHE A 84 7.01 -0.63 -1.11
C PHE A 84 6.45 -0.01 0.18
N ILE A 85 6.51 1.31 0.32
CA ILE A 85 5.92 2.02 1.47
C ILE A 85 4.40 1.84 1.49
N LEU A 86 3.75 1.93 0.33
CA LEU A 86 2.31 1.70 0.20
C LEU A 86 1.91 0.27 0.62
N LEU A 87 2.71 -0.73 0.28
CA LEU A 87 2.49 -2.12 0.68
C LEU A 87 2.60 -2.30 2.20
N ILE A 88 3.61 -1.69 2.82
CA ILE A 88 3.74 -1.69 4.29
C ILE A 88 2.53 -0.99 4.93
N ALA A 89 2.14 0.17 4.42
CA ALA A 89 0.96 0.88 4.90
C ALA A 89 -0.31 0.05 4.76
N LEU A 90 -0.44 -0.67 3.64
CA LEU A 90 -1.56 -1.57 3.39
C LEU A 90 -1.56 -2.75 4.38
N GLN A 91 -0.41 -3.34 4.66
CA GLN A 91 -0.26 -4.39 5.69
C GLN A 91 -0.68 -3.88 7.08
N LEU A 92 -0.24 -2.68 7.46
CA LEU A 92 -0.63 -2.04 8.72
C LEU A 92 -2.14 -1.73 8.76
N ALA A 93 -2.70 -1.25 7.65
CA ALA A 93 -4.12 -0.96 7.54
C ALA A 93 -4.95 -2.24 7.73
N PHE A 94 -4.53 -3.36 7.14
CA PHE A 94 -5.19 -4.65 7.34
C PHE A 94 -5.16 -5.13 8.80
N GLY A 95 -4.18 -4.69 9.59
CA GLY A 95 -4.13 -4.97 11.03
C GLY A 95 -5.34 -4.44 11.82
N VAL A 96 -6.03 -3.40 11.31
CA VAL A 96 -7.24 -2.82 11.96
C VAL A 96 -8.41 -3.80 12.01
N PHE A 97 -8.46 -4.76 11.08
CA PHE A 97 -9.52 -5.76 11.09
C PHE A 97 -9.37 -6.79 12.21
N GLY A 98 -8.21 -6.81 12.90
CA GLY A 98 -7.88 -7.64 14.05
C GLY A 98 -7.12 -8.92 13.69
N PRO A 99 -6.64 -9.68 14.70
CA PRO A 99 -5.85 -10.91 14.52
C PRO A 99 -6.69 -12.11 14.06
N THR A 100 -7.98 -11.95 13.78
CA THR A 100 -8.86 -13.01 13.26
C THR A 100 -8.95 -12.94 11.74
N ASN A 101 -7.82 -12.68 11.10
CA ASN A 101 -7.59 -13.19 9.76
C ASN A 101 -7.28 -14.69 9.92
N PRO A 102 -7.86 -15.62 9.14
CA PRO A 102 -7.48 -17.04 9.22
C PRO A 102 -5.96 -17.25 9.13
N VAL A 103 -5.22 -16.35 8.46
CA VAL A 103 -3.75 -16.36 8.41
C VAL A 103 -3.10 -16.09 9.79
N SER A 104 -3.68 -15.21 10.60
CA SER A 104 -3.20 -14.88 11.94
C SER A 104 -3.53 -15.96 12.99
N GLN A 105 -4.54 -16.81 12.74
CA GLN A 105 -4.75 -18.02 13.52
C GLN A 105 -3.71 -19.08 13.17
N LEU A 106 -3.36 -19.26 11.89
CA LEU A 106 -2.31 -20.20 11.47
C LEU A 106 -0.91 -19.82 11.97
N LEU A 107 -0.63 -18.54 12.22
CA LEU A 107 0.67 -18.07 12.71
C LEU A 107 0.84 -18.20 14.23
N ASN A 108 -0.26 -18.31 14.99
CA ASN A 108 -0.23 -18.49 16.45
C ASN A 108 -0.34 -19.96 16.89
N ASP A 109 -0.63 -20.87 15.95
CA ASP A 109 -0.75 -22.32 16.18
C ASP A 109 0.57 -23.09 15.89
N ILE A 110 1.67 -22.36 15.69
CA ILE A 110 3.05 -22.90 15.55
C ILE A 110 3.88 -22.46 16.76
#